data_AF-A0AAX6GJK9-F1
#
_entry.id   AF-A0AAX6GJK9-F1
#
_cell.length_a   1.000
_cell.length_b   1.000
_cell.length_c   1.000
_cell.angle_alpha   90.00
_cell.angle_beta   90.00
_cell.angle_gamma   90.00
#
_symmetry.space_group_name_H-M   'P 1'
#
loop_
_entity.id
_entity.type
_entity.pdbx_description
1 polymer ?
#
loop_
_entity_poly.entity_id
_entity_poly.type
_entity_poly.pdbx_seq_one_letter_code
_entity_poly.pdbx_strand_id
1 'polypeptide(L)'
;MENSRASLIDTSFNKLEKFNGEHFQIWKRKVTLNLQLVDIDHVLIEDEPTIPEGGTADAIAAALVKQSKWKRENNICKLLILNSMEDSLAESYSKKVKAKEI
;
A
#
# COMPACT_ATOMS: atom_id res chain seq x y z
N MET A 1 9.67 15.97 6.85
CA MET A 1 8.41 15.20 6.87
C MET A 1 8.64 13.69 6.73
N GLU A 2 9.54 13.20 5.87
CA GLU A 2 9.82 11.76 5.72
C GLU A 2 10.24 11.04 7.02
N ASN A 3 11.11 11.65 7.85
CA ASN A 3 11.50 11.06 9.15
C ASN A 3 10.32 10.90 10.12
N SER A 4 9.29 11.74 10.01
CA SER A 4 8.10 11.64 10.85
C SER A 4 7.19 10.49 10.42
N ARG A 5 7.12 10.20 9.12
CA ARG A 5 6.34 9.07 8.59
C ARG A 5 6.96 7.73 8.96
N ALA A 6 8.29 7.59 8.83
CA ALA A 6 9.00 6.37 9.20
C ALA A 6 8.86 6.07 10.71
N SER A 7 8.96 7.10 11.56
CA SER A 7 8.74 6.97 13.01
C SER A 7 7.31 6.56 13.37
N LEU A 8 6.30 7.04 12.65
CA LEU A 8 4.90 6.63 12.84
C LEU A 8 4.67 5.18 12.42
N ILE A 9 5.25 4.73 11.31
CA ILE A 9 5.19 3.32 10.87
C ILE A 9 5.81 2.40 11.93
N ASP A 10 6.99 2.73 12.42
CA ASP A 10 7.72 1.88 13.35
C ASP A 10 7.03 1.80 14.73
N THR A 11 6.45 2.91 15.18
CA THR A 11 5.74 2.95 16.46
C THR A 11 4.37 2.23 16.41
N SER A 12 3.74 2.19 15.23
CA SER A 12 2.32 1.83 15.07
C SER A 12 2.09 0.50 14.38
N PHE A 13 2.93 0.05 13.43
CA PHE A 13 2.74 -1.20 12.70
C PHE A 13 3.49 -2.36 13.35
N ASN A 14 4.75 -2.16 13.73
CA ASN A 14 5.61 -3.22 14.28
C ASN A 14 5.20 -3.67 15.69
N LYS A 15 4.41 -2.85 16.40
CA LYS A 15 3.89 -3.18 17.74
C LYS A 15 2.49 -3.81 17.72
N LEU A 16 1.85 -3.91 16.55
CA LEU A 16 0.54 -4.55 16.43
C LEU A 16 0.71 -6.06 16.36
N GLU A 17 -0.19 -6.76 17.04
CA GLU A 17 -0.36 -8.19 16.86
C GLU A 17 -0.62 -8.50 15.37
N LYS A 18 0.19 -9.41 14.84
CA LYS A 18 0.07 -9.87 13.46
C LYS A 18 -1.27 -10.57 13.26
N PHE A 19 -1.86 -10.41 12.08
CA PHE A 19 -3.05 -11.14 11.69
C PHE A 19 -2.73 -12.61 11.50
N ASN A 20 -3.43 -13.44 12.26
CA ASN A 20 -3.32 -14.89 12.28
C ASN A 20 -4.54 -15.59 11.64
N GLY A 21 -5.46 -14.82 11.05
CA GLY A 21 -6.73 -15.33 10.50
C GLY A 21 -7.95 -14.99 11.36
N GLU A 22 -7.76 -14.61 12.62
CA GLU A 22 -8.85 -14.22 13.52
C GLU A 22 -9.04 -12.70 13.57
N HIS A 23 -10.23 -12.28 14.02
CA HIS A 23 -10.54 -10.86 14.23
C HIS A 23 -10.26 -9.93 13.03
N PHE A 24 -10.48 -10.43 11.81
CA PHE A 24 -10.18 -9.73 10.54
C PHE A 24 -10.64 -8.26 10.51
N GLN A 25 -11.83 -7.94 11.03
CA GLN A 25 -12.34 -6.56 11.03
C GLN A 25 -11.49 -5.61 11.89
N ILE A 26 -10.96 -6.10 13.02
CA ILE A 26 -10.08 -5.32 13.91
C ILE A 26 -8.73 -5.12 13.23
N TRP A 27 -8.16 -6.18 12.66
CA TRP A 27 -6.91 -6.10 11.92
C TRP A 27 -7.03 -5.13 10.72
N LYS A 28 -8.07 -5.31 9.89
CA LYS A 28 -8.33 -4.46 8.72
C LYS A 28 -8.42 -2.98 9.12
N ARG A 29 -9.19 -2.65 10.17
CA ARG A 29 -9.29 -1.28 10.68
C ARG A 29 -7.93 -0.71 11.09
N LYS A 30 -7.09 -1.50 11.77
CA LYS A 30 -5.75 -1.07 12.20
C LYS A 30 -4.83 -0.83 11.00
N VAL A 31 -4.82 -1.73 10.02
CA VAL A 31 -4.04 -1.59 8.78
C VAL A 31 -4.50 -0.36 8.01
N THR A 32 -5.81 -0.18 7.80
CA THR A 32 -6.36 0.99 7.11
C THR A 32 -5.95 2.30 7.79
N LEU A 33 -6.06 2.39 9.12
CA LEU A 33 -5.64 3.58 9.86
C LEU A 33 -4.16 3.91 9.63
N ASN A 34 -3.29 2.90 9.63
CA ASN A 34 -1.88 3.15 9.36
C ASN A 34 -1.62 3.56 7.91
N LEU A 35 -2.30 2.95 6.93
CA LEU A 35 -2.18 3.35 5.52
C LEU A 35 -2.60 4.80 5.29
N GLN A 36 -3.63 5.27 6.00
CA GLN A 36 -4.06 6.67 6.01
C GLN A 36 -3.02 7.59 6.66
N LEU A 37 -2.42 7.18 7.78
CA LEU A 37 -1.37 7.97 8.44
C LEU A 37 -0.14 8.19 7.54
N VAL A 38 0.13 7.26 6.62
CA VAL A 38 1.26 7.35 5.68
C VAL A 38 0.84 7.83 4.29
N ASP A 39 -0.45 8.14 4.09
CA ASP A 39 -1.01 8.76 2.88
C ASP A 39 -0.88 7.90 1.60
N ILE A 40 -1.07 6.58 1.74
CA ILE A 40 -1.02 5.64 0.60
C ILE A 40 -2.28 4.79 0.45
N ASP A 41 -3.32 5.00 1.26
CA ASP A 41 -4.56 4.23 1.21
C ASP A 41 -5.31 4.37 -0.13
N HIS A 42 -5.06 5.46 -0.87
CA HIS A 42 -5.60 5.67 -2.21
C HIS A 42 -5.30 4.51 -3.18
N VAL A 43 -4.18 3.78 -3.04
CA VAL A 43 -3.84 2.64 -3.93
C VAL A 43 -4.74 1.42 -3.74
N LEU A 44 -5.52 1.38 -2.65
CA LEU A 44 -6.53 0.35 -2.42
C LEU A 44 -7.85 0.63 -3.14
N ILE A 45 -8.06 1.88 -3.54
CA ILE A 45 -9.33 2.38 -4.11
C ILE A 45 -9.15 2.72 -5.59
N GLU A 46 -8.05 3.37 -5.93
CA GLU A 46 -7.72 3.82 -7.28
C GLU A 46 -7.02 2.73 -8.09
N ASP A 47 -7.35 2.66 -9.37
CA ASP A 47 -6.62 1.84 -10.33
C ASP A 47 -5.29 2.48 -10.75
N GLU A 48 -4.40 1.62 -11.26
CA GLU A 48 -3.13 2.07 -11.83
C GLU A 48 -3.38 3.10 -12.94
N PRO A 49 -2.74 4.29 -12.88
CA PRO A 49 -2.90 5.31 -13.91
C PRO A 49 -2.53 4.80 -15.30
N THR A 50 -3.43 5.01 -16.26
CA THR A 50 -3.21 4.71 -17.68
C THR A 50 -2.44 5.83 -18.36
N ILE A 51 -1.54 5.48 -19.28
CA ILE A 51 -0.84 6.44 -20.13
C ILE A 51 -1.74 6.72 -21.34
N PRO A 52 -2.12 7.98 -21.63
CA PRO A 52 -3.01 8.29 -22.75
C PRO A 52 -2.29 8.06 -24.09
N GLU A 53 -2.94 7.33 -24.99
CA GLU A 53 -2.47 7.17 -26.37
C GLU A 53 -2.70 8.45 -27.17
N GLY A 54 -1.68 8.91 -27.92
CA GLY A 54 -1.78 10.11 -28.75
C GLY A 54 -1.81 11.44 -27.97
N GLY A 55 -1.50 11.43 -26.68
CA GLY A 55 -1.35 12.65 -25.88
C GLY A 55 -0.14 13.51 -26.30
N THR A 56 -0.13 14.77 -25.88
CA THR A 56 1.08 15.60 -26.01
C THR A 56 2.24 15.00 -25.20
N ALA A 57 3.48 15.34 -25.55
CA ALA A 57 4.66 14.88 -24.80
C ALA A 57 4.54 15.21 -23.29
N ASP A 58 4.03 16.40 -22.96
CA ASP A 58 3.81 16.82 -21.57
C ASP A 58 2.75 15.98 -20.86
N ALA A 59 1.65 15.64 -21.54
CA ALA A 59 0.60 14.79 -20.99
C ALA A 59 1.10 13.36 -20.73
N ILE A 60 1.91 12.81 -21.64
CA ILE A 60 2.55 11.50 -21.49
C ILE A 60 3.54 11.53 -20.31
N ALA A 61 4.37 12.57 -20.21
CA ALA A 61 5.33 12.73 -19.11
C ALA A 61 4.63 12.81 -17.75
N ALA A 62 3.56 13.61 -17.64
CA ALA A 62 2.77 13.72 -16.42
C ALA A 62 2.12 12.38 -16.03
N ALA A 63 1.60 11.63 -17.00
CA ALA A 63 1.02 10.31 -16.77
C ALA A 63 2.07 9.30 -16.29
N LEU A 64 3.27 9.30 -16.86
CA LEU A 64 4.39 8.44 -16.44
C LEU A 64 4.84 8.72 -15.00
N VAL A 65 4.91 10.00 -14.61
CA VAL A 65 5.22 10.39 -13.23
C VAL A 65 4.14 9.88 -12.27
N LYS A 66 2.86 10.09 -12.61
CA LYS A 66 1.73 9.62 -11.79
C LYS A 66 1.74 8.09 -11.65
N GLN A 67 1.94 7.37 -12.75
CA GLN A 67 2.01 5.90 -12.74
C GLN A 67 3.21 5.40 -11.92
N SER A 68 4.38 6.02 -12.06
CA SER A 68 5.57 5.64 -11.29
C SER A 68 5.38 5.84 -9.80
N LYS A 69 4.75 6.97 -9.41
CA LYS A 69 4.38 7.25 -8.02
C LYS A 69 3.40 6.18 -7.49
N TRP A 70 2.32 5.92 -8.21
CA TRP A 70 1.32 4.93 -7.83
C TRP A 70 1.93 3.53 -7.68
N LYS A 71 2.82 3.10 -8.60
CA LYS A 71 3.53 1.80 -8.52
C LYS A 71 4.37 1.69 -7.25
N ARG A 72 5.10 2.76 -6.91
CA ARG A 72 5.91 2.82 -5.69
C ARG A 72 5.02 2.70 -4.44
N GLU A 73 3.94 3.47 -4.38
CA GLU A 73 3.02 3.47 -3.25
C GLU A 73 2.25 2.15 -3.11
N ASN A 74 1.82 1.54 -4.22
CA ASN A 74 1.22 0.21 -4.25
C ASN A 74 2.18 -0.87 -3.70
N ASN A 75 3.47 -0.81 -4.08
CA ASN A 75 4.47 -1.75 -3.55
C ASN A 75 4.69 -1.57 -2.05
N ILE A 76 4.77 -0.32 -1.56
CA ILE A 76 4.90 -0.04 -0.13
C ILE A 76 3.65 -0.51 0.63
N CYS A 77 2.46 -0.21 0.11
CA CYS A 77 1.19 -0.64 0.71
C CYS A 77 1.12 -2.16 0.82
N LYS A 78 1.50 -2.88 -0.23
CA LYS A 78 1.61 -4.35 -0.21
C LYS A 78 2.54 -4.84 0.89
N LEU A 79 3.74 -4.28 1.01
CA LEU A 79 4.71 -4.68 2.04
C LEU A 79 4.16 -4.43 3.46
N LEU A 80 3.47 -3.30 3.69
CA LEU A 80 2.86 -3.00 4.98
C LEU A 80 1.73 -3.96 5.34
N ILE A 81 0.85 -4.27 4.38
CA ILE A 81 -0.23 -5.25 4.58
C ILE A 81 0.37 -6.62 4.92
N LEU A 82 1.31 -7.11 4.12
CA LEU A 82 1.95 -8.42 4.33
C LEU A 82 2.71 -8.49 5.66
N ASN A 83 3.45 -7.44 6.03
CA ASN A 83 4.18 -7.40 7.31
C ASN A 83 3.26 -7.39 8.54
N SER A 84 1.99 -7.01 8.38
CA SER A 84 1.00 -7.09 9.46
C SER A 84 0.31 -8.45 9.58
N MET A 85 0.67 -9.42 8.76
CA MET A 85 0.19 -10.79 8.83
C MET A 85 1.25 -11.70 9.43
N GLU A 86 0.83 -12.86 9.93
CA GLU A 86 1.74 -13.98 10.18
C GLU A 86 2.40 -14.45 8.89
N ASP A 87 3.63 -14.95 9.01
CA ASP A 87 4.49 -15.22 7.86
C ASP A 87 3.88 -16.25 6.89
N SER A 88 3.14 -17.23 7.42
CA SER A 88 2.41 -18.23 6.62
C SER A 88 1.32 -17.62 5.74
N LEU A 89 0.56 -16.66 6.27
CA LEU A 89 -0.45 -15.91 5.52
C LEU A 89 0.23 -14.95 4.55
N ALA A 90 1.25 -14.22 4.99
CA ALA A 90 2.00 -13.30 4.14
C ALA A 90 2.58 -14.01 2.92
N GLU A 91 3.13 -15.21 3.09
CA GLU A 91 3.63 -16.03 1.98
C GLU A 91 2.52 -16.36 0.97
N SER A 92 1.33 -16.76 1.44
CA SER A 92 0.20 -17.09 0.59
C SER A 92 -0.30 -15.90 -0.26
N TYR A 93 -0.29 -14.70 0.31
CA TYR A 93 -0.73 -13.47 -0.35
C TYR A 93 0.38 -12.74 -1.12
N SER A 94 1.65 -13.08 -0.91
CA SER A 94 2.80 -12.44 -1.57
C SER A 94 2.74 -12.45 -3.11
N LYS A 95 2.06 -13.46 -3.67
CA LYS A 95 1.86 -13.66 -5.12
C LYS A 95 0.92 -12.63 -5.75
N LYS A 96 0.15 -11.89 -4.95
CA LYS A 96 -0.74 -10.83 -5.43
C LYS A 96 0.07 -9.65 -5.95
N VAL A 97 -0.36 -9.11 -7.09
CA VAL A 97 0.39 -8.06 -7.78
C VAL A 97 0.08 -6.70 -7.16
N LYS A 98 -1.21 -6.45 -6.88
CA LYS A 98 -1.67 -5.17 -6.33
C LYS A 98 -2.05 -5.30 -4.86
N ALA A 99 -1.81 -4.23 -4.10
CA ALA A 99 -2.19 -4.19 -2.68
C ALA A 99 -3.70 -4.40 -2.49
N LYS A 100 -4.53 -3.93 -3.43
CA LYS A 100 -5.98 -4.13 -3.44
C LYS A 100 -6.44 -5.60 -3.60
N GLU A 101 -5.53 -6.51 -3.97
CA GLU A 101 -5.84 -7.93 -4.20
C GLU A 101 -5.45 -8.83 -3.01
N ILE A 102 -4.89 -8.22 -1.97
CA ILE A 102 -4.55 -8.84 -0.68
C ILE A 102 -5.72 -8.62 0.28
#